data_AF-A0A7V6MU03-F1
#
_entry.id   AF-A0A7V6MU03-F1
#
_cell.length_a   1.000
_cell.length_b   1.000
_cell.length_c   1.000
_cell.angle_alpha   90.00
_cell.angle_beta   90.00
_cell.angle_gamma   90.00
#
_symmetry.space_group_name_H-M   'P 1'
#
loop_
_entity.id
_entity.type
_entity.pdbx_description
1 polymer ?
#
loop_
_entity_poly.entity_id
_entity_poly.type
_entity_poly.pdbx_seq_one_letter_code
_entity_poly.pdbx_strand_id
1 'polypeptide(L)'
;HHYAYQQKAKDIVDSIINSDVIKLDRRAIGNAGNLDSKIIRSICKNHGIKFSLSSEAKGGNKLYTVKNKRNNLAHGSQSFSECGGEYTLNDLNEIKNQTYIFLSDILSSMEDYYNNKLYLANAQ
;
A
#
# COMPACT_ATOMS: atom_id res chain seq x y z
N HIS A 1 -1.53 -13.71 -20.80
CA HIS A 1 -1.25 -12.33 -20.36
C HIS A 1 -1.58 -11.27 -21.41
N HIS A 2 -1.18 -11.41 -22.68
CA HIS A 2 -1.44 -10.43 -23.77
C HIS A 2 -2.93 -10.06 -23.96
N TYR A 3 -3.82 -11.06 -23.89
CA TYR A 3 -5.26 -10.90 -24.07
C TYR A 3 -5.92 -10.02 -22.98
N ALA A 4 -5.42 -10.09 -21.74
CA ALA A 4 -5.96 -9.34 -20.62
C ALA A 4 -5.64 -7.83 -20.71
N TYR A 5 -4.49 -7.47 -21.30
CA TYR A 5 -4.13 -6.06 -21.53
C TYR A 5 -4.93 -5.45 -22.67
N GLN A 6 -5.09 -6.17 -23.79
CA GLN A 6 -5.91 -5.71 -24.91
C GLN A 6 -7.36 -5.50 -24.50
N GLN A 7 -7.93 -6.43 -23.72
CA GLN A 7 -9.30 -6.29 -23.25
C GLN A 7 -9.45 -5.06 -22.35
N LYS A 8 -8.55 -4.85 -21.38
CA LYS A 8 -8.58 -3.67 -20.52
C LYS A 8 -8.40 -2.35 -21.28
N ALA A 9 -7.52 -2.33 -22.28
CA ALA A 9 -7.34 -1.15 -23.13
C ALA A 9 -8.62 -0.83 -23.89
N LYS A 10 -9.30 -1.85 -24.44
CA LYS A 10 -10.59 -1.69 -25.09
C LYS A 10 -11.66 -1.17 -24.12
N ASP A 11 -11.76 -1.77 -22.94
CA ASP A 11 -12.74 -1.36 -21.91
C ASP A 11 -12.55 0.11 -21.50
N ILE A 12 -11.29 0.58 -21.41
CA ILE A 12 -10.97 1.99 -21.12
C ILE A 12 -11.39 2.89 -22.29
N VAL A 13 -11.08 2.51 -23.53
CA VAL A 13 -11.46 3.29 -24.73
C VAL A 13 -12.98 3.40 -24.83
N ASP A 14 -13.70 2.29 -24.66
CA ASP A 14 -15.15 2.26 -24.69
C ASP A 14 -15.74 3.15 -23.57
N SER A 15 -15.16 3.13 -22.37
CA SER A 15 -15.57 4.01 -21.26
C SER A 15 -15.35 5.50 -21.57
N ILE A 16 -14.25 5.86 -22.25
CA ILE A 16 -13.99 7.26 -22.66
C ILE A 16 -15.02 7.71 -23.71
N ILE A 17 -15.29 6.87 -24.71
CA ILE A 17 -16.26 7.17 -25.79
C ILE A 17 -17.65 7.41 -25.20
N ASN A 18 -18.07 6.57 -24.25
CA ASN A 18 -19.38 6.65 -23.63
C ASN A 18 -19.46 7.67 -22.48
N SER A 19 -18.36 8.34 -22.15
CA SER A 19 -18.26 9.22 -20.98
C SER A 19 -18.65 8.53 -19.66
N ASP A 20 -18.36 7.24 -19.56
CA ASP A 20 -18.61 6.45 -18.36
C ASP A 20 -17.61 6.81 -17.26
N VAL A 21 -18.09 6.79 -16.01
CA VAL A 21 -17.20 6.94 -14.86
C VAL A 21 -16.34 5.68 -14.73
N ILE A 22 -15.04 5.79 -15.01
CA ILE A 22 -14.07 4.73 -14.75
C ILE A 22 -13.92 4.57 -13.23
N LYS A 23 -14.61 3.56 -12.67
CA LYS A 23 -14.46 3.20 -11.26
C LYS A 23 -13.18 2.39 -11.05
N LEU A 24 -12.19 3.01 -10.45
CA LEU A 24 -11.02 2.31 -9.93
C LEU A 24 -11.43 1.55 -8.66
N ASP A 25 -11.67 0.25 -8.79
CA ASP A 25 -12.00 -0.62 -7.67
C ASP A 25 -10.77 -0.78 -6.75
N ARG A 26 -10.97 -0.73 -5.43
CA ARG A 26 -9.93 -1.02 -4.42
C ARG A 26 -9.25 -2.38 -4.65
N ARG A 27 -9.94 -3.34 -5.26
CA ARG A 27 -9.39 -4.64 -5.71
C ARG A 27 -8.22 -4.49 -6.70
N ALA A 28 -8.12 -3.37 -7.42
CA ALA A 28 -6.99 -3.06 -8.29
C ALA A 28 -5.67 -2.86 -7.53
N ILE A 29 -5.73 -2.54 -6.24
CA ILE A 29 -4.56 -2.36 -5.34
C ILE A 29 -4.14 -3.72 -4.72
N GLY A 30 -4.77 -4.83 -5.12
CA GLY A 30 -4.55 -6.16 -4.53
C GLY A 30 -5.26 -6.33 -3.18
N ASN A 31 -4.96 -7.43 -2.47
CA ASN A 31 -5.53 -7.71 -1.15
C ASN A 31 -5.08 -6.65 -0.12
N ALA A 32 -5.81 -5.52 -0.03
CA ALA A 32 -5.55 -4.44 0.92
C ALA A 32 -5.51 -4.92 2.38
N GLY A 33 -6.22 -6.02 2.68
CA GLY A 33 -6.16 -6.71 3.96
C GLY A 33 -4.80 -7.39 4.25
N ASN A 34 -3.85 -7.44 3.33
CA ASN A 34 -2.51 -7.98 3.55
C ASN A 34 -1.40 -6.97 3.29
N LEU A 35 -1.75 -5.68 3.21
CA LEU A 35 -0.82 -4.61 2.90
C LEU A 35 0.34 -4.58 3.91
N ASP A 36 1.55 -4.75 3.40
CA ASP A 36 2.80 -4.60 4.13
C ASP A 36 3.78 -3.72 3.34
N SER A 37 4.96 -3.50 3.89
CA SER A 37 5.99 -2.68 3.26
C SER A 37 6.45 -3.24 1.90
N LYS A 38 6.39 -4.56 1.67
CA LYS A 38 6.78 -5.17 0.39
C LYS A 38 5.76 -4.89 -0.69
N ILE A 39 4.47 -5.06 -0.39
CA ILE A 39 3.38 -4.77 -1.33
C ILE A 39 3.39 -3.28 -1.69
N ILE A 40 3.54 -2.40 -0.70
CA ILE A 40 3.62 -0.94 -0.93
C ILE A 40 4.79 -0.61 -1.87
N ARG A 41 5.98 -1.16 -1.61
CA ARG A 41 7.15 -0.97 -2.49
C ARG A 41 6.87 -1.47 -3.90
N SER A 42 6.19 -2.61 -4.05
CA SER A 42 5.82 -3.15 -5.35
C SER A 42 4.85 -2.24 -6.09
N ILE A 43 3.85 -1.67 -5.40
CA ILE A 43 2.93 -0.70 -5.97
C ILE A 43 3.72 0.53 -6.46
N CYS A 44 4.55 1.13 -5.61
CA CYS A 44 5.36 2.28 -6.01
C CYS A 44 6.23 1.96 -7.22
N LYS A 45 6.91 0.81 -7.23
CA LYS A 45 7.73 0.35 -8.36
C LYS A 45 6.91 0.19 -9.64
N ASN A 46 5.76 -0.47 -9.57
CA ASN A 46 4.91 -0.74 -10.74
C ASN A 46 4.34 0.54 -11.36
N HIS A 47 4.15 1.58 -10.55
CA HIS A 47 3.67 2.89 -11.00
C HIS A 47 4.79 3.90 -11.27
N GLY A 48 6.07 3.50 -11.14
CA GLY A 48 7.21 4.40 -11.33
C GLY A 48 7.29 5.51 -10.28
N ILE A 49 6.65 5.34 -9.12
CA ILE A 49 6.68 6.27 -8.01
C ILE A 49 8.00 6.09 -7.27
N LYS A 50 8.86 7.11 -7.33
CA LYS A 50 10.03 7.20 -6.47
C LYS A 50 9.59 7.70 -5.11
N PHE A 51 10.13 7.11 -4.04
CA PHE A 51 9.82 7.50 -2.68
C PHE A 51 11.09 7.47 -1.83
N SER A 52 11.13 8.34 -0.84
CA SER A 52 12.16 8.37 0.20
C SER A 52 11.52 8.03 1.54
N LEU A 53 12.23 7.24 2.35
CA LEU A 53 11.79 6.92 3.70
C LEU A 53 12.74 7.59 4.68
N SER A 54 12.16 8.17 5.73
CA SER A 54 12.90 8.57 6.91
C SER A 54 13.60 7.36 7.55
N SER A 55 14.69 7.62 8.27
CA SER A 55 15.43 6.56 8.98
C SER A 55 14.58 5.91 10.08
N GLU A 56 13.66 6.69 10.63
CA GLU A 56 12.68 6.40 11.66
C GLU A 56 11.60 5.43 11.18
N ALA A 57 11.32 5.40 9.88
CA ALA A 57 10.41 4.42 9.28
C ALA A 57 10.93 2.98 9.39
N LYS A 58 12.24 2.79 9.66
CA LYS A 58 12.91 1.47 9.79
C LYS A 58 12.51 0.50 8.68
N GLY A 59 12.40 1.01 7.46
CA GLY A 59 12.02 0.24 6.27
C GLY A 59 10.60 -0.35 6.27
N GLY A 60 9.74 0.02 7.23
CA GLY A 60 8.37 -0.47 7.37
C GLY A 60 8.26 -1.83 8.06
N ASN A 61 9.27 -2.23 8.85
CA ASN A 61 9.29 -3.52 9.55
C ASN A 61 8.14 -3.66 10.57
N LYS A 62 7.78 -2.59 11.29
CA LYS A 62 6.68 -2.63 12.25
C LYS A 62 5.31 -2.79 11.56
N LEU A 63 5.13 -2.28 10.34
CA LEU A 63 3.91 -2.51 9.55
C LEU A 63 3.70 -4.00 9.24
N TYR A 64 4.77 -4.75 8.95
CA TYR A 64 4.70 -6.20 8.78
C TYR A 64 4.24 -6.91 10.07
N THR A 65 4.72 -6.44 11.23
CA THR A 65 4.30 -6.94 12.54
C THR A 65 2.80 -6.70 12.75
N VAL A 66 2.32 -5.47 12.52
CA VAL A 66 0.90 -5.10 12.60
C VAL A 66 0.04 -5.97 11.69
N LYS A 67 0.45 -6.14 10.42
CA LYS A 67 -0.26 -6.96 9.44
C LYS A 67 -0.40 -8.41 9.93
N ASN A 68 0.67 -9.03 10.42
CA ASN A 68 0.63 -10.42 10.87
C ASN A 68 -0.16 -10.58 12.17
N LYS A 69 0.05 -9.73 13.18
CA LYS A 69 -0.69 -9.82 14.45
C LYS A 69 -2.19 -9.59 14.26
N ARG A 70 -2.59 -8.60 13.46
CA ARG A 70 -4.01 -8.38 13.12
C ARG A 70 -4.61 -9.60 12.41
N ASN A 71 -3.88 -10.21 11.47
CA ASN A 71 -4.36 -11.40 10.77
C ASN A 71 -4.51 -12.60 11.71
N ASN A 72 -3.54 -12.84 12.57
CA ASN A 72 -3.60 -13.94 13.54
C ASN A 72 -4.78 -13.77 14.50
N LEU A 73 -4.99 -12.54 14.99
CA LEU A 73 -6.15 -12.21 15.83
C LEU A 73 -7.48 -12.40 15.08
N ALA A 74 -7.58 -11.93 13.84
CA ALA A 74 -8.80 -12.03 13.04
C ALA A 74 -9.15 -13.47 12.64
N HIS A 75 -8.13 -14.31 12.40
CA HIS A 75 -8.30 -15.73 12.10
C HIS A 75 -8.44 -16.60 13.36
N GLY A 76 -8.28 -16.03 14.55
CA GLY A 76 -8.34 -16.75 15.83
C GLY A 76 -7.15 -17.70 16.05
N SER A 77 -6.06 -17.56 15.28
CA SER A 77 -4.85 -18.36 15.48
C SER A 77 -4.01 -17.88 16.66
N GLN A 78 -4.33 -16.72 17.22
CA GLN A 78 -3.76 -16.15 18.44
C GLN A 78 -4.88 -15.39 19.18
N SER A 79 -4.98 -15.56 20.50
CA SER A 79 -5.92 -14.78 21.33
C SER A 79 -5.40 -13.37 21.61
N PHE A 80 -6.31 -12.47 22.00
CA PHE A 80 -5.94 -11.10 22.36
C PHE A 80 -4.99 -11.04 23.57
N SER A 81 -5.20 -11.88 24.58
CA SER A 81 -4.34 -11.96 25.77
C SER A 81 -2.93 -12.46 25.44
N GLU A 82 -2.82 -13.49 24.58
CA GLU A 82 -1.52 -13.99 24.12
C GLU A 82 -0.78 -12.90 23.32
N CYS A 83 -1.46 -12.25 22.38
CA CYS A 83 -0.84 -11.18 21.60
C CYS A 83 -0.45 -9.98 22.46
N GLY A 84 -1.31 -9.56 23.40
CA GLY A 84 -1.06 -8.43 24.28
C GLY A 84 0.09 -8.68 25.25
N GLY A 85 0.24 -9.91 25.75
CA GLY A 85 1.32 -10.30 26.66
C GLY A 85 2.72 -10.29 26.03
N GLU A 86 2.84 -10.28 24.70
CA GLU A 86 4.13 -10.21 24.00
C GLU A 86 4.73 -8.79 23.94
N TYR A 87 3.94 -7.75 24.23
CA TYR A 87 4.35 -6.36 24.00
C TYR A 87 4.18 -5.51 25.25
N THR A 88 5.19 -4.72 25.57
CA THR A 88 5.05 -3.64 26.54
C THR A 88 4.30 -2.46 25.92
N LEU A 89 3.83 -1.52 26.75
CA LEU A 89 3.25 -0.26 26.27
C LEU A 89 4.22 0.53 25.37
N ASN A 90 5.51 0.49 25.68
CA ASN A 90 6.53 1.14 24.87
C ASN A 90 6.68 0.47 23.50
N ASP A 91 6.66 -0.86 23.43
CA ASP A 91 6.71 -1.59 22.17
C ASP A 91 5.51 -1.25 21.29
N LEU A 92 4.31 -1.21 21.86
CA LEU A 92 3.09 -0.83 21.14
C LEU A 92 3.17 0.60 20.61
N ASN A 93 3.69 1.54 21.42
CA ASN A 93 3.87 2.92 20.98
C ASN A 93 4.93 3.04 19.88
N GLU A 94 6.03 2.29 19.96
CA GLU A 94 7.05 2.24 18.91
C GLU A 94 6.48 1.64 17.61
N ILE A 95 5.75 0.53 17.70
CA ILE A 95 5.06 -0.10 16.56
C ILE A 95 4.14 0.91 15.88
N LYS A 96 3.30 1.60 16.66
CA LYS A 96 2.38 2.64 16.16
C LYS A 96 3.15 3.75 15.45
N ASN A 97 4.13 4.34 16.11
CA ASN A 97 4.86 5.50 15.59
C ASN A 97 5.64 5.16 14.31
N GLN A 98 6.41 4.07 14.30
CA GLN A 98 7.17 3.68 13.10
C GLN A 98 6.27 3.27 11.94
N THR A 99 5.14 2.63 12.22
CA THR A 99 4.14 2.30 11.19
C THR A 99 3.53 3.58 10.60
N TYR A 100 3.17 4.55 11.45
CA TYR A 100 2.64 5.83 11.03
C TYR A 100 3.64 6.60 10.16
N ILE A 101 4.89 6.71 10.61
CA ILE A 101 5.96 7.41 9.88
C ILE A 101 6.16 6.77 8.50
N PHE A 102 6.29 5.45 8.44
CA PHE A 102 6.45 4.74 7.16
C PHE A 102 5.30 5.03 6.19
N LEU A 103 4.05 4.97 6.65
CA LEU A 103 2.89 5.24 5.81
C LEU A 103 2.82 6.71 5.38
N SER A 104 3.21 7.63 6.27
CA SER A 104 3.22 9.07 6.01
C SER A 104 4.25 9.44 4.94
N ASP A 105 5.46 8.88 5.04
CA ASP A 105 6.54 9.09 4.05
C ASP A 105 6.11 8.62 2.65
N ILE A 106 5.42 7.47 2.58
CA ILE A 106 4.88 6.94 1.32
C ILE A 106 3.79 7.85 0.77
N LEU A 107 2.84 8.27 1.60
CA LEU A 107 1.74 9.14 1.17
C LEU A 107 2.27 10.49 0.67
N SER A 108 3.22 11.09 1.38
CA SER A 108 3.90 12.32 0.93
C SER A 108 4.56 12.13 -0.43
N SER A 109 5.28 11.01 -0.62
CA SER A 109 5.93 10.72 -1.90
C SER A 109 4.92 10.51 -3.04
N MET A 110 3.76 9.91 -2.75
CA MET A 110 2.66 9.75 -3.72
C MET A 110 2.00 11.08 -4.07
N GLU A 111 1.83 11.96 -3.09
CA GLU A 111 1.31 13.31 -3.28
C GLU A 111 2.26 14.13 -4.14
N ASP A 112 3.57 14.09 -3.88
CA ASP A 112 4.58 14.76 -4.70
C ASP A 112 4.59 14.24 -6.14
N TYR A 113 4.49 12.92 -6.32
CA TYR A 113 4.41 12.30 -7.64
C TYR A 113 3.20 12.80 -8.45
N TYR A 114 2.04 12.92 -7.79
CA TYR A 114 0.82 13.42 -8.40
C TYR A 114 0.89 14.92 -8.71
N ASN A 115 1.26 15.73 -7.72
CA ASN A 115 1.29 17.20 -7.84
C ASN A 115 2.26 17.67 -8.93
N ASN A 116 3.40 16.99 -9.07
CA ASN A 116 4.39 17.29 -10.10
C ASN A 116 4.12 16.56 -11.43
N LYS A 117 2.98 15.86 -11.55
CA LYS A 117 2.58 15.12 -12.75
C LYS A 117 3.65 14.15 -13.27
N LEU A 118 4.41 13.53 -12.38
CA LEU A 118 5.55 12.68 -12.73
C LEU A 118 5.14 11.42 -13.51
N TYR A 119 3.86 11.06 -13.47
CA TYR A 119 3.28 10.03 -14.33
C TYR A 119 3.37 10.36 -15.84
N LEU A 120 3.55 11.63 -16.22
CA LEU A 120 3.76 12.04 -17.61
C LEU A 120 5.23 11.91 -18.04
N ALA A 121 6.18 11.93 -17.10
CA ALA A 121 7.62 11.91 -17.41
C ALA A 121 8.10 10.55 -17.94
N ASN A 122 7.37 9.46 -17.65
CA ASN A 122 7.66 8.12 -18.15
C ASN A 122 6.91 7.77 -19.45
N ALA A 123 6.18 8.72 -20.04
CA ALA A 123 5.37 8.51 -21.25
C ALA A 123 6.08 8.95 -22.56
N GLN A 124 7.39 9.21 -22.50
CA GLN A 124 8.25 9.57 -23.65
C GLN A 124 9.20 8.43 -24.03
#